data_AF-A0A932I2S4-F1
#
_entry.id   AF-A0A932I2S4-F1
#
_cell.length_a   1.000
_cell.length_b   1.000
_cell.length_c   1.000
_cell.angle_alpha   90.00
_cell.angle_beta   90.00
_cell.angle_gamma   90.00
#
_symmetry.space_group_name_H-M   'P 1'
#
loop_
_entity.id
_entity.type
_entity.pdbx_description
1 polymer ?
#
loop_
_entity_poly.entity_id
_entity_poly.type
_entity_poly.pdbx_seq_one_letter_code
_entity_poly.pdbx_strand_id
1 'polypeptide(L)' 'MNYLTEGIHYYFNETGLVVLTEQYHLEKGYCCGNGCLHCPYQYENVPEPGRSVLLEKKGNTPPAQRP' A
#
# COMPACT_ATOMS: atom_id res chain seq x y z
N MET A 1 -11.32 20.39 -3.58
CA MET A 1 -11.56 19.14 -4.33
C MET A 1 -10.22 18.46 -4.46
N ASN A 2 -9.99 17.38 -3.70
CA ASN A 2 -8.74 16.62 -3.82
C ASN A 2 -8.98 15.59 -4.93
N TYR A 3 -8.48 15.91 -6.12
CA TYR A 3 -8.57 15.02 -7.26
C TYR A 3 -7.47 13.96 -7.15
N LEU A 4 -7.86 12.69 -7.28
CA LEU A 4 -6.92 11.60 -7.46
C LEU A 4 -6.24 11.75 -8.82
N THR A 5 -4.93 11.98 -8.80
CA THR A 5 -4.08 12.02 -10.01
C THR A 5 -3.45 10.66 -10.28
N GLU A 6 -3.68 10.12 -11.47
CA GLU A 6 -3.00 8.91 -11.97
C GLU A 6 -1.48 9.12 -12.04
N GLY A 7 -0.70 8.10 -11.69
CA GLY A 7 0.76 8.15 -11.56
C GLY A 7 1.25 8.74 -10.23
N ILE A 8 0.41 9.50 -9.51
CA ILE A 8 0.74 10.04 -8.18
C ILE A 8 0.05 9.26 -7.09
N HIS A 9 -1.28 9.14 -7.16
CA HIS A 9 -2.10 8.53 -6.11
C HIS A 9 -2.46 7.07 -6.42
N TYR A 10 -2.53 6.74 -7.70
CA TYR A 10 -2.82 5.39 -8.16
C TYR A 10 -2.25 5.16 -9.55
N TYR A 11 -2.11 3.89 -9.92
CA TYR A 11 -1.82 3.47 -11.29
C TYR A 11 -2.57 2.17 -11.59
N PHE A 12 -2.69 1.81 -12.87
CA PHE A 12 -3.21 0.51 -13.28
C PHE A 12 -2.04 -0.46 -13.45
N ASN A 13 -2.12 -1.63 -12.83
CA ASN A 13 -1.16 -2.70 -13.06
C ASN A 13 -1.41 -3.39 -14.41
N GLU A 14 -0.52 -4.32 -14.79
CA GLU A 14 -0.61 -5.07 -16.06
C GLU A 14 -1.91 -5.88 -16.21
N THR A 15 -2.58 -6.17 -15.09
CA THR A 15 -3.87 -6.88 -15.04
C THR A 15 -5.08 -5.93 -15.10
N GLY A 16 -4.86 -4.62 -15.26
CA GLY A 16 -5.92 -3.60 -15.29
C GLY A 16 -6.53 -3.27 -13.93
N LEU A 17 -5.90 -3.67 -12.83
CA LEU A 17 -6.35 -3.37 -11.47
C LEU A 17 -5.72 -2.06 -10.98
N VAL A 18 -6.51 -1.29 -10.23
CA VAL A 18 -6.05 -0.05 -9.59
C VAL A 18 -5.15 -0.40 -8.40
N VAL A 19 -3.94 0.12 -8.40
CA VAL A 19 -2.99 0.05 -7.30
C VAL A 19 -2.82 1.45 -6.72
N LEU A 20 -3.09 1.59 -5.43
CA LEU A 20 -2.93 2.85 -4.70
C LEU A 20 -1.49 3.00 -4.25
N THR A 21 -0.92 4.18 -4.45
CA THR A 21 0.47 4.47 -4.09
C THR A 21 0.60 4.84 -2.62
N GLU A 22 1.84 4.90 -2.14
CA GLU A 22 2.15 5.41 -0.81
C GLU A 22 1.64 6.85 -0.60
N GLN A 23 1.79 7.72 -1.62
CA GLN A 23 1.33 9.11 -1.57
C GLN A 23 -0.17 9.22 -1.27
N TYR A 24 -0.99 8.41 -1.92
CA TYR A 24 -2.42 8.37 -1.62
C TYR A 24 -2.69 7.99 -0.16
N HIS A 25 -1.96 7.02 0.37
CA HIS A 25 -2.12 6.59 1.75
C HIS A 25 -1.64 7.64 2.75
N LEU A 26 -0.58 8.39 2.44
CA LEU A 26 -0.10 9.51 3.24
C LEU A 26 -1.12 10.65 3.26
N GLU A 27 -1.67 11.03 2.10
CA GLU A 27 -2.71 12.06 2.01
C GLU A 27 -4.01 11.65 2.68
N LYS A 28 -4.35 10.36 2.62
CA LYS A 28 -5.47 9.78 3.37
C LYS A 28 -5.28 9.90 4.89
N GLY A 29 -4.02 9.90 5.36
CA GLY A 29 -3.67 10.20 6.75
C GLY A 29 -3.92 9.09 7.77
N TYR A 30 -4.35 7.89 7.34
CA TYR A 30 -4.53 6.75 8.26
C TYR A 30 -4.41 5.38 7.57
N CYS A 31 -4.04 4.37 8.35
CA CYS A 31 -4.02 2.97 7.92
C CYS A 31 -5.44 2.41 7.80
N CYS A 32 -5.82 1.92 6.63
CA CYS A 32 -7.17 1.39 6.40
C CYS A 32 -7.38 -0.08 6.82
N GLY A 33 -6.33 -0.79 7.24
CA GLY A 33 -6.43 -2.20 7.67
C GLY A 33 -6.60 -3.22 6.54
N ASN A 34 -6.49 -2.83 5.27
CA ASN A 34 -6.70 -3.72 4.12
C ASN A 34 -5.45 -4.45 3.63
N GLY A 35 -4.29 -4.26 4.28
CA GLY A 35 -3.04 -4.90 3.84
C GLY A 35 -2.53 -4.41 2.48
N CYS A 36 -2.66 -3.11 2.20
CA CYS A 36 -2.30 -2.50 0.92
C CYS A 36 -0.81 -2.66 0.58
N LEU A 37 -0.49 -2.82 -0.71
CA LEU A 37 0.86 -3.08 -1.19
C LEU A 37 1.87 -1.99 -0.76
N HIS A 38 1.52 -0.71 -0.95
CA HIS A 38 2.36 0.45 -0.61
C HIS A 38 2.01 1.05 0.75
N CYS A 39 1.70 0.24 1.77
CA CYS A 39 1.31 0.77 3.08
C CYS A 39 2.50 1.48 3.78
N PRO A 40 2.40 2.81 4.06
CA PRO A 40 3.43 3.52 4.82
C PRO A 40 3.32 3.26 6.33
N TYR A 41 2.16 2.81 6.81
CA TYR A 41 1.83 2.68 8.23
C TYR A 41 2.15 1.31 8.85
N GLN A 42 3.06 0.54 8.24
CA GLN A 42 3.47 -0.77 8.76
C GLN A 42 2.30 -1.71 9.12
N TYR A 43 1.21 -1.63 8.35
CA TYR A 43 0.00 -2.44 8.54
C TYR A 43 -0.63 -2.32 9.93
N GLU A 44 -0.50 -1.18 10.61
CA GLU A 44 -0.91 -1.02 12.02
C GLU A 44 -2.35 -1.46 12.35
N ASN A 45 -3.30 -1.22 11.44
CA ASN A 45 -4.72 -1.55 11.59
C ASN A 45 -5.13 -2.88 10.96
N VAL A 46 -4.17 -3.67 10.43
CA VAL A 46 -4.46 -5.02 9.94
C VAL A 46 -4.50 -5.97 11.15
N PRO A 47 -5.59 -6.74 11.35
CA PRO A 47 -5.68 -7.67 12.48
C PRO A 47 -4.69 -8.82 12.34
N GLU A 48 -4.28 -9.37 13.48
CA GLU A 48 -3.44 -10.57 13.52
C GLU A 48 -4.23 -11.83 13.09
N PRO A 49 -3.57 -12.79 12.43
CA PRO A 49 -2.13 -12.85 12.10
C PRO A 49 -1.74 -12.08 10.82
N GLY A 50 -2.67 -11.35 10.20
CA GLY A 50 -2.46 -10.69 8.91
C GLY A 50 -1.33 -9.67 8.90
N ARG A 51 -1.20 -8.85 9.96
CA ARG A 51 -0.13 -7.85 10.05
C ARG A 51 1.25 -8.50 10.11
N SER A 52 1.46 -9.49 10.98
CA SER A 52 2.73 -10.22 11.07
C SER A 52 3.14 -10.85 9.74
N VAL A 53 2.20 -11.50 9.04
CA VAL A 53 2.46 -12.10 7.72
C VAL A 53 2.87 -11.05 6.67
N LEU A 54 2.22 -9.89 6.67
CA LEU A 54 2.53 -8.82 5.71
C LEU A 54 3.89 -8.16 5.99
N LEU A 55 4.24 -7.98 7.27
CA LEU A 55 5.53 -7.44 7.67
C LEU A 55 6.68 -8.36 7.27
N GLU A 56 6.53 -9.67 7.46
CA GLU A 56 7.52 -10.67 7.03
C GLU A 56 7.72 -10.63 5.51
N LYS A 57 6.62 -10.59 4.73
CA LYS A 57 6.68 -10.47 3.26
C LYS A 57 7.41 -9.21 2.82
N LYS A 58 7.15 -8.06 3.47
CA LYS A 58 7.83 -6.78 3.14
C LYS A 58 9.33 -6.84 3.41
N GLY A 59 9.75 -7.51 4.48
CA GLY A 59 11.18 -7.73 4.80
C GLY A 59 11.90 -8.65 3.82
N ASN A 60 11.18 -9.62 3.25
CA ASN A 60 11.75 -10.59 2.31
C ASN A 60 11.67 -10.13 0.83
N THR A 61 11.07 -8.97 0.55
CA THR A 61 10.93 -8.46 -0.82
C THR A 61 12.22 -7.71 -1.25
N PRO A 62 12.86 -8.07 -2.37
CA PRO A 62 14.07 -7.40 -2.84
C PRO A 62 13.85 -5.90 -3.05
N PRO A 63 14.85 -5.02 -2.78
CA PRO A 63 14.74 -3.58 -2.96
C PRO A 63 14.19 -3.12 -4.31
N ALA A 64 14.49 -3.86 -5.37
CA ALA A 64 14.05 -3.58 -6.75
C ALA A 64 12.61 -4.03 -7.06
N GLN A 65 12.00 -4.82 -6.17
CA GLN A 65 10.62 -5.31 -6.25
C GLN A 65 9.78 -4.79 -5.08
N ARG A 66 10.38 -3.92 -4.25
CA ARG A 66 9.62 -3.21 -3.23
C ARG A 66 8.67 -2.27 -3.96
N PRO A 67 7.37 -2.41 -3.71
CA PRO A 67 6.38 -1.53 -4.29
C PRO A 67 6.66 -0.08 -3.88
#